data_AF-A0AAJ4RCX4-F1
#
_entry.id   AF-A0AAJ4RCX4-F1
#
_cell.length_a   1.000
_cell.length_b   1.000
_cell.length_c   1.000
_cell.angle_alpha   90.00
_cell.angle_beta   90.00
_cell.angle_gamma   90.00
#
_symmetry.space_group_name_H-M   'P 1'
#
loop_
_entity.id
_entity.type
_entity.pdbx_description
1 polymer ?
#
loop_
_entity_poly.entity_id
_entity_poly.type
_entity_poly.pdbx_seq_one_letter_code
_entity_poly.pdbx_strand_id
1 'polypeptide(L)'
;MTENSRIEFKSKLTDELEKEVVAFLNSEGGVIYIGRDEEKAYKLNNIDEIQLKIKDRLKHNISPSILGLFDIVVEEFKGEKVIKINIASGSEKPYYIKKRGMSEKGCFIRVAQ
;
A
#
# COMPACT_ATOMS: atom_id res chain seq x y z
N MET A 1 13.33 9.67 18.16
CA MET A 1 12.01 9.02 18.05
C MET A 1 11.90 8.56 16.61
N THR A 2 11.92 7.25 16.39
CA THR A 2 12.07 6.66 15.06
C THR A 2 10.70 6.68 14.38
N GLU A 3 10.35 7.79 13.75
CA GLU A 3 9.24 7.80 12.80
C GLU A 3 9.57 6.79 11.72
N ASN A 4 8.86 5.68 11.75
CA ASN A 4 9.10 4.54 10.90
C ASN A 4 8.63 4.93 9.50
N SER A 5 9.44 5.68 8.73
CA SER A 5 9.07 6.29 7.44
C SER A 5 8.69 5.29 6.34
N ARG A 6 8.63 4.01 6.69
CA ARG A 6 8.27 2.86 5.86
C ARG A 6 6.97 2.18 6.31
N ILE A 7 6.31 2.64 7.38
CA ILE A 7 5.05 2.07 7.86
C ILE A 7 3.94 3.10 7.76
N GLU A 8 2.92 2.79 6.97
CA GLU A 8 1.70 3.59 6.89
C GLU A 8 0.52 2.88 7.54
N PHE A 9 -0.32 3.65 8.24
CA PHE A 9 -1.52 3.16 8.90
C PHE A 9 -2.76 3.84 8.30
N LYS A 10 -3.78 3.04 8.02
CA LYS A 10 -5.05 3.48 7.47
C LYS A 10 -6.18 2.79 8.23
N SER A 11 -7.03 3.60 8.86
CA SER A 11 -8.31 3.13 9.41
C SER A 11 -9.24 2.46 8.37
N LYS A 12 -9.17 2.87 7.08
CA LYS A 12 -10.01 2.34 5.99
C LYS A 12 -9.30 2.32 4.63
N LEU A 13 -9.81 1.48 3.71
CA LEU A 13 -9.37 1.48 2.32
C LEU A 13 -9.68 2.84 1.66
N THR A 14 -8.67 3.48 1.07
CA THR A 14 -8.78 4.77 0.37
C THR A 14 -8.03 4.72 -0.95
N ASP A 15 -8.43 5.54 -1.92
CA ASP A 15 -7.77 5.67 -3.24
C ASP A 15 -6.32 6.18 -3.15
N GLU A 16 -5.87 6.66 -1.99
CA GLU A 16 -4.48 7.07 -1.76
C GLU A 16 -3.53 5.88 -1.58
N LEU A 17 -4.06 4.70 -1.25
CA LEU A 17 -3.27 3.47 -1.10
C LEU A 17 -2.40 3.19 -2.34
N GLU A 18 -2.95 3.43 -3.53
CA GLU A 18 -2.25 3.20 -4.80
C GLU A 18 -1.03 4.12 -4.95
N LYS A 19 -1.14 5.36 -4.46
CA LYS A 19 -0.04 6.34 -4.47
C LYS A 19 1.06 5.92 -3.51
N GLU A 20 0.71 5.46 -2.32
CA GLU A 20 1.68 5.01 -1.32
C GLU A 20 2.38 3.74 -1.77
N VAL A 21 1.66 2.77 -2.32
CA VAL A 21 2.26 1.56 -2.90
C VAL A 21 3.23 1.92 -4.03
N VAL A 22 2.86 2.81 -4.95
CA VAL A 22 3.78 3.31 -5.98
C VAL A 22 5.01 3.99 -5.38
N ALA A 23 4.84 4.83 -4.37
CA ALA A 23 5.95 5.50 -3.70
C ALA A 23 6.90 4.48 -3.03
N PHE A 24 6.36 3.44 -2.38
CA PHE A 24 7.15 2.36 -1.78
C PHE A 24 7.89 1.53 -2.81
N LEU A 25 7.21 1.16 -3.91
CA LEU A 25 7.83 0.44 -5.03
C LEU A 25 8.99 1.24 -5.63
N ASN A 26 8.82 2.56 -5.80
CA ASN A 26 9.88 3.45 -6.29
C ASN A 26 10.98 3.70 -5.24
N SER A 27 10.69 3.53 -3.95
CA SER A 27 11.64 3.67 -2.84
C SER A 27 12.24 2.30 -2.44
N GLU A 28 12.57 2.10 -1.16
CA GLU A 28 13.14 0.86 -0.61
C GLU A 28 12.06 -0.17 -0.17
N GLY A 29 10.79 0.05 -0.52
CA GLY A 29 9.66 -0.72 0.00
C GLY A 29 9.09 -0.15 1.30
N GLY A 30 8.07 -0.82 1.84
CA GLY A 30 7.35 -0.41 3.05
C GLY A 30 6.23 -1.36 3.45
N VAL A 31 5.48 -1.00 4.48
CA VAL A 31 4.37 -1.79 5.02
C VAL A 31 3.17 -0.88 5.25
N ILE A 32 2.01 -1.28 4.74
CA ILE A 32 0.76 -0.54 4.94
C ILE A 32 -0.20 -1.41 5.76
N TYR A 33 -0.78 -0.83 6.80
CA TYR A 33 -1.80 -1.46 7.61
C TYR A 33 -3.17 -0.85 7.33
N ILE A 34 -4.16 -1.68 7.00
CA ILE A 34 -5.56 -1.30 6.80
C ILE A 34 -6.39 -1.84 7.94
N GLY A 35 -7.33 -1.03 8.43
CA GLY A 35 -8.17 -1.37 9.58
C GLY A 35 -7.47 -1.19 10.90
N ARG A 36 -6.36 -0.45 10.94
CA ARG A 36 -5.73 -0.01 12.19
C ARG A 36 -4.98 1.29 12.02
N ASP A 37 -4.84 1.96 13.15
CA ASP A 37 -3.93 3.05 13.40
C ASP A 37 -2.87 2.59 14.42
N GLU A 38 -1.96 3.48 14.80
CA GLU A 38 -0.87 3.18 15.74
C GLU A 38 -1.38 2.63 17.08
N GLU A 39 -2.52 3.15 17.54
CA GLU A 39 -3.06 2.82 18.87
C GLU A 39 -4.39 2.05 18.84
N LYS A 40 -5.08 1.96 17.70
CA LYS A 40 -6.45 1.44 17.65
C LYS A 40 -6.69 0.55 16.42
N ALA A 41 -7.44 -0.53 16.59
CA ALA A 41 -7.97 -1.32 15.50
C ALA A 41 -9.39 -0.87 15.13
N TYR A 42 -9.71 -0.96 13.85
CA TYR A 42 -11.02 -0.69 13.26
C TYR A 42 -11.55 -1.98 12.65
N LYS A 43 -12.80 -2.32 12.98
CA LYS A 43 -13.47 -3.48 12.40
C LYS A 43 -13.54 -3.40 10.89
N LEU A 44 -12.82 -4.29 10.21
CA LEU A 44 -12.96 -4.48 8.78
C LEU A 44 -14.05 -5.52 8.50
N ASN A 45 -15.13 -5.08 7.86
CA ASN A 45 -16.13 -6.00 7.33
C ASN A 45 -15.60 -6.58 6.01
N ASN A 46 -15.66 -7.90 5.88
CA ASN A 46 -15.26 -8.67 4.69
C ASN A 46 -13.79 -8.50 4.30
N ILE A 47 -12.87 -8.92 5.18
CA ILE A 47 -11.42 -8.85 4.89
C ILE A 47 -11.05 -9.53 3.58
N ASP A 48 -11.57 -10.74 3.30
CA ASP A 48 -11.33 -11.45 2.03
C ASP A 48 -11.69 -10.59 0.80
N GLU A 49 -12.81 -9.88 0.86
CA GLU A 49 -13.24 -8.97 -0.21
C GLU A 49 -12.32 -7.76 -0.33
N ILE A 50 -11.90 -7.18 0.80
CA ILE A 50 -10.97 -6.06 0.83
C ILE A 50 -9.61 -6.47 0.27
N GLN A 51 -9.08 -7.63 0.65
CA GLN A 51 -7.82 -8.17 0.14
C GLN A 51 -7.88 -8.34 -1.38
N LEU A 52 -8.96 -8.93 -1.88
CA LEU A 52 -9.17 -9.11 -3.31
C LEU A 52 -9.27 -7.76 -4.03
N LYS A 53 -10.03 -6.80 -3.49
CA LYS A 53 -10.14 -5.43 -4.02
C LYS A 53 -8.81 -4.70 -4.06
N ILE A 54 -8.00 -4.82 -3.00
CA ILE A 54 -6.67 -4.21 -2.95
C ILE A 54 -5.78 -4.83 -4.02
N LYS A 55 -5.71 -6.17 -4.09
CA LYS A 55 -4.91 -6.88 -5.08
C LYS A 55 -5.31 -6.50 -6.51
N ASP A 56 -6.61 -6.45 -6.77
CA ASP A 56 -7.17 -6.07 -8.07
C ASP A 56 -6.85 -4.62 -8.41
N ARG A 57 -7.13 -3.67 -7.50
CA ARG A 57 -6.78 -2.26 -7.67
C ARG A 57 -5.30 -2.06 -7.92
N LEU A 58 -4.43 -2.66 -7.12
CA LEU A 58 -2.99 -2.54 -7.29
C LEU A 58 -2.54 -3.08 -8.65
N LYS A 59 -3.01 -4.26 -9.05
CA LYS A 59 -2.69 -4.87 -10.34
C LYS A 59 -3.24 -4.09 -11.55
N HIS A 60 -4.46 -3.56 -11.45
CA HIS A 60 -5.12 -2.86 -12.54
C HIS A 60 -4.72 -1.39 -12.62
N ASN A 61 -4.50 -0.75 -11.47
CA ASN A 61 -4.23 0.69 -11.40
C ASN A 61 -2.74 1.01 -11.40
N ILE A 62 -1.82 0.07 -11.13
CA ILE A 62 -0.36 0.32 -11.17
C ILE A 62 0.27 -0.35 -12.39
N SER A 63 1.28 0.31 -12.96
CA SER A 63 2.13 -0.20 -14.03
C SER A 63 3.59 0.18 -13.76
N PRO A 64 4.58 -0.67 -14.09
CA PRO A 64 4.52 -2.06 -14.59
C PRO A 64 3.98 -3.07 -13.54
N SER A 65 3.99 -4.37 -13.85
CA SER A 65 3.40 -5.41 -12.99
C SER A 65 4.08 -5.43 -11.62
N ILE A 66 3.27 -5.38 -10.57
CA ILE A 66 3.74 -5.42 -9.17
C ILE A 66 3.45 -6.76 -8.50
N LEU A 67 2.99 -7.76 -9.26
CA LEU A 67 2.73 -9.10 -8.75
C LEU A 67 4.03 -9.71 -8.22
N GLY A 68 4.02 -10.11 -6.94
CA GLY A 68 5.18 -10.63 -6.24
C GLY A 68 6.04 -9.55 -5.54
N LEU A 69 5.80 -8.27 -5.83
CA LEU A 69 6.42 -7.14 -5.12
C LEU A 69 5.59 -6.65 -3.93
N PHE A 70 4.43 -7.26 -3.69
CA PHE A 70 3.65 -7.01 -2.48
C PHE A 70 3.07 -8.32 -1.96
N ASP A 71 2.86 -8.35 -0.64
CA ASP A 71 2.29 -9.48 0.08
C ASP A 71 1.21 -8.98 1.04
N ILE A 72 0.04 -9.62 1.04
CA ILE A 72 -1.10 -9.23 1.86
C ILE A 72 -1.32 -10.28 2.94
N VAL A 73 -1.10 -9.90 4.19
CA VAL A 73 -1.23 -10.74 5.38
C VAL A 73 -2.40 -10.22 6.21
N VAL A 74 -3.19 -11.12 6.81
CA VAL A 74 -4.20 -10.74 7.80
C VAL A 74 -3.63 -11.03 9.17
N GLU A 75 -3.56 -10.03 10.02
CA GLU A 75 -3.18 -10.17 11.43
C GLU A 75 -4.38 -9.85 12.31
N GLU A 76 -4.37 -10.33 13.56
CA GLU A 76 -5.35 -9.93 14.57
C GLU A 76 -4.69 -8.94 15.52
N PHE A 77 -5.26 -7.75 15.65
CA PHE A 77 -4.75 -6.68 16.51
C PHE A 77 -5.85 -6.22 17.45
N LYS A 78 -5.62 -6.33 18.77
CA LYS A 78 -6.59 -5.98 19.82
C LYS A 78 -7.95 -6.70 19.67
N GLY A 79 -7.95 -7.93 19.18
CA GLY A 79 -9.16 -8.75 18.98
C GLY A 79 -9.94 -8.42 17.71
N GLU A 80 -9.41 -7.54 16.86
CA GLU A 80 -9.99 -7.19 15.57
C GLU A 80 -9.03 -7.60 14.46
N LYS A 81 -9.57 -8.09 13.33
CA LYS A 81 -8.73 -8.47 12.20
C LYS A 81 -8.32 -7.24 11.38
N VAL A 82 -7.04 -7.16 11.06
CA VAL A 82 -6.40 -6.06 10.33
C VAL A 82 -5.63 -6.61 9.14
N ILE A 83 -5.52 -5.82 8.09
CA ILE A 83 -4.80 -6.23 6.87
C ILE A 83 -3.45 -5.54 6.87
N LYS A 84 -2.39 -6.30 6.70
CA LYS A 84 -1.03 -5.84 6.52
C LYS A 84 -0.60 -6.09 5.09
N ILE A 85 -0.03 -5.09 4.45
CA ILE A 85 0.41 -5.14 3.07
C ILE A 85 1.90 -4.82 3.10
N ASN A 86 2.73 -5.84 2.90
CA ASN A 86 4.16 -5.64 2.74
C ASN A 86 4.44 -5.30 1.28
N ILE A 87 5.20 -4.25 1.02
CA ILE A 87 5.61 -3.82 -0.31
C ILE A 87 7.13 -3.88 -0.37
N ALA A 88 7.65 -4.60 -1.36
CA ALA A 88 9.06 -4.68 -1.66
C ALA A 88 9.49 -3.53 -2.59
N SER A 89 10.79 -3.26 -2.64
CA SER A 89 11.35 -2.35 -3.63
C SER A 89 11.17 -2.92 -5.04
N GLY A 90 10.56 -2.15 -5.94
CA GLY A 90 10.34 -2.59 -7.31
C GLY A 90 11.62 -2.52 -8.15
N SER A 91 11.85 -3.50 -9.00
CA SER A 91 13.01 -3.51 -9.90
C SER A 91 12.77 -2.72 -11.19
N GLU A 92 11.51 -2.61 -11.64
CA GLU A 92 11.11 -1.98 -12.91
C GLU A 92 10.67 -0.52 -12.73
N LYS A 93 11.44 0.26 -11.95
CA LYS A 93 11.14 1.69 -11.69
C LYS A 93 11.31 2.51 -12.99
N PRO A 94 10.47 3.54 -13.24
CA PRO A 94 9.45 4.07 -12.33
C PRO A 94 8.09 3.38 -12.45
N TYR A 95 7.49 3.05 -11.30
CA TYR A 95 6.09 2.67 -11.19
C TYR A 95 5.21 3.92 -11.17
N TYR A 96 4.03 3.82 -11.77
CA TYR A 96 3.04 4.89 -11.80
C TYR A 96 1.61 4.35 -11.78
N ILE A 97 0.66 5.19 -11.36
CA ILE A 97 -0.76 4.84 -11.34
C ILE A 97 -1.35 5.08 -12.74
N LYS A 98 -1.76 4.02 -13.45
CA LYS A 98 -2.43 4.07 -14.76
C LYS A 98 -3.62 5.03 -14.78
N LYS A 99 -4.43 5.03 -13.72
CA LYS A 99 -5.59 5.92 -13.58
C LYS A 99 -5.23 7.41 -13.60
N ARG A 100 -3.99 7.77 -13.25
CA ARG A 100 -3.46 9.14 -13.31
C ARG A 100 -2.56 9.41 -14.54
N GLY A 101 -2.31 8.41 -15.38
CA GLY A 101 -1.46 8.50 -16.56
C GLY A 101 0.03 8.71 -16.26
N MET A 102 0.85 8.78 -17.33
CA MET A 102 2.28 9.13 -17.29
C MET A 102 2.51 10.66 -17.23
N SER A 103 1.70 11.40 -16.48
CA SER A 103 1.97 12.82 -16.24
C SER A 103 2.86 12.97 -14.99
N GLU A 104 3.53 14.11 -14.82
CA GLU A 104 4.36 14.44 -13.63
C GLU A 104 3.64 14.21 -12.29
N LYS A 105 2.29 14.16 -12.30
CA LYS A 105 1.43 13.84 -11.15
C LYS A 105 1.26 12.34 -10.84
N GLY A 106 1.73 11.45 -11.71
CA GLY A 106 1.63 9.99 -11.60
C GLY A 106 2.93 9.31 -11.19
N CYS A 107 4.08 9.98 -11.38
CA CYS A 107 5.39 9.52 -10.96
C CYS A 107 5.72 10.09 -9.58
N PHE A 108 5.37 9.35 -8.53
CA PHE A 108 5.73 9.72 -7.17
C PHE A 108 7.13 9.19 -6.87
N ILE A 109 8.13 10.01 -7.18
CA ILE A 109 9.51 9.78 -6.76
C ILE A 109 9.68 10.57 -5.46
N ARG A 110 10.01 9.88 -4.35
CA ARG A 110 10.42 10.56 -3.11
C ARG A 110 11.79 11.18 -3.41
N VAL A 111 11.83 12.48 -3.66
CA VAL A 111 13.08 13.22 -3.78
C VAL A 111 13.64 13.30 -2.37
N ALA A 112 14.64 12.48 -2.05
CA ALA A 112 15.39 12.65 -0.82
C ALA A 112 16.06 14.02 -0.89
N GLN A 113 15.79 14.87 0.11
CA GLN A 113 16.48 16.13 0.32
C GLN A 113 17.37 16.00 1.54
#